data_AF-A0A419GWR6-F1
#
_entry.id   AF-A0A419GWR6-F1
#
_cell.length_a   1.000
_cell.length_b   1.000
_cell.length_c   1.000
_cell.angle_alpha   90.00
_cell.angle_beta   90.00
_cell.angle_gamma   90.00
#
_symmetry.space_group_name_H-M   'P 1'
#
loop_
_entity.id
_entity.type
_entity.pdbx_description
1 polymer ?
#
loop_
_entity_poly.entity_id
_entity_poly.type
_entity_poly.pdbx_seq_one_letter_code
_entity_poly.pdbx_strand_id
1 'polypeptide(L)'
;MYNVLIDGSIPCVITVDRCKKGCGTHPHQLLVSESDAEKANELAEEYFMRLHPEIRASKDMRDGGICPACGSPVNSETVECPDCGLGLLIIE
;
A
#
# COMPACT_ATOMS: atom_id res chain seq x y z
N MET A 1 4.00 -7.13 9.37
CA MET A 1 4.64 -7.21 8.05
C MET A 1 5.79 -8.22 8.02
N TYR A 2 6.83 -8.13 8.87
CA TYR A 2 7.92 -9.12 8.91
C TYR A 2 7.45 -10.59 8.97
N ASN A 3 6.57 -10.93 9.92
CA ASN A 3 6.05 -12.30 10.05
C ASN A 3 5.30 -12.76 8.78
N VAL A 4 4.62 -11.84 8.08
CA VAL A 4 3.88 -12.16 6.85
C VAL A 4 4.82 -12.65 5.76
N LEU A 5 5.96 -11.99 5.59
CA LEU A 5 6.96 -12.38 4.60
C LEU A 5 7.65 -13.69 4.98
N ILE A 6 8.01 -13.86 6.25
CA ILE A 6 8.63 -15.10 6.73
C ILE A 6 7.67 -16.30 6.58
N ASP A 7 6.40 -16.13 6.96
CA ASP A 7 5.37 -17.16 6.79
C ASP A 7 5.13 -17.48 5.30
N GLY A 8 5.28 -16.47 4.43
CA GLY A 8 5.28 -16.60 2.96
C GLY A 8 6.55 -17.21 2.36
N SER A 9 7.49 -17.68 3.20
CA SER A 9 8.81 -18.19 2.82
C SER A 9 9.68 -17.19 2.04
N ILE A 10 9.54 -15.89 2.34
CA ILE A 10 10.35 -14.82 1.78
C ILE A 10 11.36 -14.35 2.84
N PRO A 11 12.65 -14.64 2.68
CA PRO A 11 13.69 -14.11 3.54
C PRO A 11 13.71 -12.58 3.48
N CYS A 12 13.65 -11.93 4.64
CA CYS A 12 13.70 -10.47 4.73
C CYS A 12 14.55 -10.01 5.92
N VAL A 13 15.12 -8.82 5.79
CA VAL A 13 15.88 -8.14 6.84
C VAL A 13 15.15 -6.86 7.23
N ILE A 14 14.94 -6.65 8.53
CA ILE A 14 14.45 -5.36 9.04
C ILE A 14 15.65 -4.51 9.41
N THR A 15 15.77 -3.35 8.79
CA THR A 15 16.69 -2.31 9.25
C THR A 15 15.92 -1.26 10.04
N VAL A 16 16.55 -0.82 11.13
CA VAL A 16 16.12 0.34 11.91
C VAL A 16 17.22 1.37 11.79
N ASP A 17 16.90 2.54 11.26
CA ASP A 17 17.86 3.64 11.30
C ASP A 17 17.98 4.11 12.75
N ARG A 18 19.03 3.64 13.44
CA ARG A 18 19.26 3.99 14.85
C ARG A 18 19.91 5.36 14.91
N CYS A 19 19.10 6.40 14.94
CA CYS A 19 19.60 7.74 15.22
C CYS A 19 20.27 7.76 16.60
N LYS A 20 21.58 8.07 16.66
CA LYS A 20 22.35 8.19 17.91
C LYS A 20 21.96 9.41 18.77
N LYS A 21 21.03 10.26 18.30
CA LYS A 21 20.52 11.44 19.01
C LYS A 21 18.99 11.47 19.03
N GLY A 22 18.39 10.50 19.73
CA GLY A 22 17.12 10.63 20.47
C GLY A 22 15.94 11.39 19.83
N CYS A 23 15.62 11.21 18.55
CA CYS A 23 14.45 11.86 17.96
C CYS A 23 13.78 11.00 16.87
N GLY A 24 12.48 10.74 17.04
CA GLY A 24 11.55 10.26 16.01
C GLY A 24 11.22 8.76 16.00
N THR A 25 9.97 8.44 15.64
CA THR A 25 9.54 7.10 15.20
C THR A 25 10.40 6.70 14.01
N HIS A 26 11.40 5.86 14.22
CA HIS A 26 12.29 5.44 13.14
C HIS A 26 11.51 4.57 12.16
N PRO A 27 11.45 4.93 10.87
CA PRO A 27 10.80 4.08 9.89
C PRO A 27 11.55 2.74 9.83
N HIS A 28 10.82 1.66 10.08
CA HIS A 28 11.33 0.31 9.86
C HIS A 28 11.35 0.05 8.36
N GLN A 29 12.51 -0.29 7.80
CA GLN A 29 12.61 -0.72 6.41
C GLN A 29 12.69 -2.24 6.36
N LEU A 30 11.92 -2.84 5.47
CA LEU A 30 11.96 -4.26 5.15
C LEU A 30 12.69 -4.43 3.82
N LEU A 31 13.81 -5.14 3.85
CA LEU A 31 14.62 -5.45 2.68
C LEU A 31 14.42 -6.91 2.32
N VAL A 32 14.15 -7.16 1.04
CA VAL A 32 14.03 -8.50 0.44
C VAL A 32 15.02 -8.63 -0.72
N SER A 33 15.25 -9.85 -1.19
CA SER A 33 15.99 -10.04 -2.43
C SER A 33 15.19 -9.44 -3.61
N GLU A 34 15.89 -8.96 -4.65
CA GLU A 34 15.22 -8.44 -5.84
C GLU A 34 14.32 -9.50 -6.51
N SER A 35 14.77 -10.76 -6.51
CA SER A 35 13.99 -11.89 -7.03
C SER A 35 12.69 -12.16 -6.25
N ASP A 36 12.61 -11.74 -4.99
CA ASP A 36 11.41 -11.91 -4.17
C ASP A 36 10.56 -10.63 -4.07
N ALA A 37 10.99 -9.52 -4.70
CA ALA A 37 10.35 -8.21 -4.50
C ALA A 37 8.88 -8.18 -4.95
N GLU A 38 8.58 -8.75 -6.11
CA GLU A 38 7.21 -8.85 -6.64
C GLU A 38 6.31 -9.65 -5.67
N LYS A 39 6.75 -10.85 -5.30
CA LYS A 39 6.02 -11.72 -4.38
C LYS A 39 5.87 -11.10 -2.98
N ALA A 40 6.88 -10.36 -2.51
CA ALA A 40 6.82 -9.66 -1.23
C ALA A 40 5.78 -8.53 -1.26
N ASN A 41 5.69 -7.79 -2.36
CA ASN A 41 4.67 -6.77 -2.56
C ASN A 41 3.26 -7.38 -2.61
N GLU A 42 3.06 -8.47 -3.35
CA GLU A 42 1.77 -9.17 -3.40
C GLU A 42 1.31 -9.62 -2.00
N LEU A 43 2.20 -10.24 -1.22
CA LEU A 43 1.88 -10.65 0.15
C LEU A 43 1.59 -9.46 1.08
N ALA A 44 2.32 -8.35 0.90
CA ALA A 44 2.09 -7.13 1.67
C ALA A 44 0.71 -6.53 1.35
N GLU A 45 0.35 -6.44 0.07
CA GLU A 45 -0.96 -5.98 -0.39
C GLU A 45 -2.08 -6.89 0.12
N GLU A 46 -1.96 -8.21 -0.04
CA GLU A 46 -2.97 -9.17 0.40
C GLU A 46 -3.20 -9.08 1.92
N TYR A 47 -2.10 -9.02 2.69
CA TYR A 47 -2.18 -8.87 4.13
C TYR A 47 -2.86 -7.55 4.53
N PHE A 48 -2.55 -6.46 3.84
CA PHE A 48 -3.14 -5.16 4.12
C PHE A 48 -4.63 -5.13 3.76
N MET A 49 -5.03 -5.71 2.62
CA MET A 49 -6.45 -5.86 2.25
C MET A 49 -7.23 -6.74 3.22
N ARG A 50 -6.59 -7.77 3.79
CA ARG A 50 -7.23 -8.60 4.83
C ARG A 50 -7.48 -7.82 6.12
N LEU A 51 -6.58 -6.92 6.50
CA LEU A 51 -6.74 -6.06 7.67
C LEU A 51 -7.74 -4.92 7.44
N HIS A 52 -7.76 -4.41 6.21
CA HIS A 52 -8.53 -3.24 5.80
C HIS A 52 -9.45 -3.61 4.63
N PRO A 53 -10.56 -4.35 4.87
CA PRO A 53 -11.49 -4.73 3.81
C PRO A 53 -12.09 -3.53 3.07
N GLU A 54 -12.11 -2.35 3.69
CA GLU A 54 -12.48 -1.07 3.08
C GLU A 54 -11.63 -0.72 1.85
N ILE A 55 -10.37 -1.18 1.79
CA ILE A 55 -9.49 -0.96 0.64
C ILE A 55 -10.00 -1.71 -0.58
N ARG A 56 -10.50 -2.94 -0.38
CA ARG A 56 -11.09 -3.71 -1.46
C ARG A 56 -12.35 -3.03 -1.99
N ALA A 57 -13.24 -2.60 -1.10
CA ALA A 57 -14.43 -1.85 -1.49
C ALA A 57 -14.08 -0.55 -2.25
N SER A 58 -13.07 0.18 -1.77
CA SER A 58 -12.57 1.37 -2.44
C SER A 58 -11.98 1.07 -3.83
N LYS A 59 -11.28 -0.05 -3.99
CA LYS A 59 -10.72 -0.50 -5.27
C LYS A 59 -11.84 -0.87 -6.24
N ASP A 60 -12.82 -1.67 -5.79
CA ASP A 60 -13.96 -2.08 -6.60
C ASP A 60 -14.79 -0.86 -7.08
N MET A 61 -14.99 0.14 -6.22
CA MET A 61 -15.63 1.40 -6.62
C MET A 61 -14.86 2.12 -7.72
N ARG A 62 -13.54 2.25 -7.55
CA ARG A 62 -12.68 2.93 -8.53
C ARG A 62 -12.64 2.19 -9.86
N ASP A 63 -12.52 0.86 -9.83
CA ASP A 63 -12.53 0.00 -11.02
C ASP A 63 -13.91 0.05 -11.72
N GLY A 64 -14.99 0.29 -10.97
CA GLY A 64 -16.33 0.59 -11.47
C GLY A 64 -16.53 2.04 -11.97
N GLY A 65 -15.49 2.87 -11.99
CA GLY A 65 -15.58 4.27 -12.42
C GLY A 65 -16.30 5.18 -11.42
N ILE A 66 -16.18 4.89 -10.13
CA ILE A 66 -16.81 5.65 -9.05
C ILE A 66 -15.74 6.13 -8.07
N CYS A 67 -15.79 7.42 -7.70
CA CYS A 67 -14.92 7.99 -6.69
C CYS A 67 -15.21 7.34 -5.34
N PRO A 68 -14.21 6.71 -4.69
CA PRO A 68 -14.43 6.03 -3.42
C PRO A 68 -14.70 6.97 -2.24
N ALA A 69 -14.39 8.27 -2.36
CA ALA A 69 -14.65 9.24 -1.30
C ALA A 69 -16.05 9.86 -1.35
N CYS A 70 -16.50 10.30 -2.52
CA CYS A 70 -17.76 11.04 -2.66
C CYS A 70 -18.85 10.32 -3.47
N GLY A 71 -18.53 9.20 -4.14
CA GLY A 71 -19.47 8.45 -4.96
C GLY A 71 -19.73 9.01 -6.36
N SER A 72 -19.06 10.10 -6.74
CA SER A 72 -19.20 10.67 -8.09
C SER A 72 -18.63 9.76 -9.17
N PRO A 73 -19.20 9.74 -10.39
CA PRO A 73 -18.59 9.06 -11.53
C PRO A 73 -17.23 9.65 -11.87
N VAL A 74 -16.23 8.80 -12.08
CA VAL A 74 -14.86 9.16 -12.48
C VAL A 74 -14.36 8.18 -13.54
N ASN A 75 -13.46 8.60 -14.41
CA ASN A 75 -12.85 7.70 -15.40
C ASN A 75 -11.58 7.05 -14.82
N SER A 76 -11.13 5.96 -15.44
CA SER A 76 -9.93 5.21 -15.00
C SER A 76 -8.62 6.00 -15.14
N GLU A 77 -8.62 7.09 -15.91
CA GLU A 77 -7.46 7.95 -16.16
C GLU A 77 -7.50 9.24 -15.32
N THR A 78 -8.53 9.41 -14.48
CA THR A 78 -8.72 10.62 -13.69
C THR A 78 -7.69 10.61 -12.57
N VAL A 79 -6.74 11.55 -12.61
CA VAL A 79 -5.71 11.70 -11.57
C VAL A 79 -6.33 12.19 -10.26
N GLU A 80 -7.30 13.10 -10.34
CA GLU A 80 -7.95 13.73 -9.19
C GLU A 80 -9.46 13.86 -9.44
N CYS A 81 -10.28 13.48 -8.45
CA CYS A 81 -11.74 13.57 -8.56
C CYS A 81 -12.18 15.04 -8.68
N PRO A 82 -12.92 15.42 -9.73
CA PRO A 82 -13.30 16.81 -9.97
C PRO A 82 -14.27 17.37 -8.92
N ASP A 83 -15.02 16.50 -8.23
CA ASP A 83 -16.06 16.92 -7.28
C ASP A 83 -15.52 17.08 -5.85
N CYS A 84 -14.55 16.27 -5.43
CA CYS A 84 -14.05 16.26 -4.05
C CYS A 84 -12.54 16.47 -3.91
N GLY A 85 -11.78 16.54 -5.01
CA GLY A 85 -10.34 16.74 -5.00
C GLY A 85 -9.51 15.55 -4.49
N LEU A 86 -10.10 14.35 -4.43
CA LEU A 86 -9.34 13.16 -4.03
C LEU A 86 -8.39 12.74 -5.16
N GLY A 87 -7.10 12.58 -4.86
CA GLY A 87 -6.15 11.92 -5.76
C GLY A 87 -6.51 10.44 -5.96
N LEU A 88 -6.87 10.05 -7.18
CA LEU A 88 -7.29 8.70 -7.54
C LEU A 88 -6.16 7.86 -8.16
N LEU A 89 -5.13 8.51 -8.69
CA LEU A 89 -3.91 7.91 -9.20
C LEU A 89 -2.69 8.47 -8.44
N ILE A 90 -1.81 7.58 -7.99
CA ILE A 90 -0.50 7.95 -7.46
C ILE A 90 0.45 7.93 -8.65
N ILE A 91 0.99 9.10 -9.01
CA ILE A 91 2.04 9.22 -10.02
C ILE A 91 3.36 9.07 -9.25
N GLU A 92 4.08 7.97 -9.47
CA GLU A 92 5.43 7.73 -8.93
C GLU A 92 6.52 8.31 -9.84
#